data_AF-A0A1Y2MN24-F1
#
_entry.id   AF-A0A1Y2MN24-F1
#
_cell.length_a   1.000
_cell.length_b   1.000
_cell.length_c   1.000
_cell.angle_alpha   90.00
_cell.angle_beta   90.00
_cell.angle_gamma   90.00
#
_symmetry.space_group_name_H-M   'P 1'
#
loop_
_entity.id
_entity.type
_entity.pdbx_description
1 polymer ?
#
loop_
_entity_poly.entity_id
_entity_poly.type
_entity_poly.pdbx_seq_one_letter_code
_entity_poly.pdbx_strand_id
1 'polypeptide(L)'
;MGVVLRRRAGIVGGAVAQTIFARATAKGFGWQTNGFQREVGFASTAIGLGGIYASTQDAPAAWIVGAQAGGLFLLLAAVNHIVEIVRDHNYAPAITVILVSDLGVPISLLVLLISTGSLTAA
;
A
#
# COMPACT_ATOMS: atom_id res chain seq x y z
N MET A 1 16.79 -29.26 -18.92
CA MET A 1 15.48 -28.69 -19.30
C MET A 1 14.58 -28.83 -18.07
N GLY A 2 14.31 -27.84 -17.24
CA GLY A 2 14.07 -26.43 -17.51
C GLY A 2 12.59 -26.13 -17.24
N VAL A 3 12.27 -25.80 -15.98
CA VAL A 3 11.09 -25.06 -15.51
C VAL A 3 9.73 -25.79 -15.56
N VAL A 4 9.17 -26.13 -14.38
CA VAL A 4 7.82 -25.71 -13.94
C VAL A 4 7.76 -25.76 -12.40
N LEU A 5 8.31 -24.74 -11.72
CA LEU A 5 8.03 -24.55 -10.30
C LEU A 5 6.64 -23.91 -10.18
N ARG A 6 5.69 -24.70 -9.70
CA ARG A 6 4.28 -24.33 -9.51
C ARG A 6 4.17 -23.15 -8.54
N ARG A 7 3.27 -22.22 -8.91
CA ARG A 7 2.83 -21.02 -8.20
C ARG A 7 2.75 -21.23 -6.68
N ARG A 8 3.66 -20.60 -5.94
CA ARG A 8 3.41 -20.23 -4.54
C ARG A 8 3.10 -18.74 -4.54
N ALA A 9 1.81 -18.41 -4.47
CA ALA A 9 1.37 -17.06 -4.13
C ALA A 9 1.68 -16.87 -2.64
N GLY A 10 2.94 -16.57 -2.33
CA GLY A 10 3.29 -15.97 -1.04
C GLY A 10 2.74 -14.55 -1.04
N ILE A 11 2.14 -14.13 0.07
CA ILE A 11 1.84 -12.71 0.31
C ILE A 11 3.21 -12.03 0.41
N VAL A 12 3.65 -11.47 -0.71
CA VAL A 12 4.84 -10.63 -0.76
C VAL A 12 4.41 -9.24 -0.30
N GLY A 13 5.09 -8.67 0.71
CA GLY A 13 4.76 -7.34 1.22
C GLY A 13 4.72 -6.29 0.11
N GLY A 14 3.85 -5.28 0.24
CA GLY A 14 3.55 -4.31 -0.82
C GLY A 14 4.79 -3.73 -1.50
N ALA A 15 5.78 -3.27 -0.74
CA ALA A 15 7.03 -2.74 -1.30
C ALA A 15 7.79 -3.74 -2.19
N VAL A 16 7.85 -5.03 -1.80
CA VAL A 16 8.56 -6.07 -2.56
C VAL A 16 7.77 -6.45 -3.82
N ALA A 17 6.43 -6.50 -3.73
CA ALA A 17 5.57 -6.72 -4.89
C ALA A 17 5.74 -5.63 -5.95
N GLN A 18 5.83 -4.37 -5.51
CA GLN A 18 5.96 -3.21 -6.38
C GLN A 18 7.38 -3.03 -6.96
N THR A 19 8.44 -3.49 -6.27
CA THR A 19 9.83 -3.37 -6.74
C THR A 19 10.31 -4.59 -7.51
N ILE A 20 10.45 -5.74 -6.83
CA ILE A 20 11.03 -6.97 -7.39
C ILE A 20 10.09 -7.58 -8.44
N PHE A 21 8.79 -7.57 -8.15
CA PHE A 21 7.77 -8.15 -9.02
C PHE A 21 7.01 -7.12 -9.86
N ALA A 22 7.55 -5.91 -10.01
CA ALA A 22 6.96 -4.76 -10.71
C ALA A 22 6.18 -5.13 -11.99
N ARG A 23 6.78 -5.90 -12.90
CA ARG A 23 6.14 -6.31 -14.17
C ARG A 23 4.94 -7.23 -13.95
N ALA A 24 5.07 -8.20 -13.04
CA ALA A 24 3.98 -9.11 -12.73
C ALA A 24 2.83 -8.36 -12.03
N THR A 25 3.17 -7.43 -11.15
CA THR A 25 2.21 -6.59 -10.44
C THR A 25 1.46 -5.66 -11.38
N ALA A 26 2.16 -4.91 -12.26
CA ALA A 26 1.52 -4.10 -13.30
C ALA A 26 0.56 -4.92 -14.16
N LYS A 27 0.97 -6.13 -14.58
CA LYS A 27 0.10 -7.03 -15.34
C LYS A 27 -1.14 -7.46 -14.55
N GLY A 28 -1.01 -7.70 -13.25
CA GLY A 28 -2.12 -8.03 -12.35
C GLY A 28 -3.17 -6.92 -12.26
N PHE A 29 -2.74 -5.66 -12.36
CA PHE A 29 -3.59 -4.47 -12.42
C PHE A 29 -4.16 -4.18 -13.81
N GLY A 30 -3.74 -4.92 -14.84
CA GLY A 30 -4.06 -4.60 -16.23
C GLY A 30 -3.30 -3.37 -16.77
N TRP A 31 -2.26 -2.92 -16.05
CA TRP A 31 -1.46 -1.76 -16.41
C TRP A 31 -0.32 -2.11 -17.36
N GLN A 32 0.14 -1.10 -18.10
CA GLN A 32 1.36 -1.18 -18.87
C GLN A 32 2.57 -1.31 -17.94
N THR A 33 3.55 -2.13 -18.33
CA THR A 33 4.80 -2.25 -17.58
C THR A 33 5.70 -1.05 -17.87
N ASN A 34 5.89 -0.18 -16.89
CA ASN A 34 6.84 0.94 -16.93
C ASN A 34 7.51 1.14 -15.56
N GLY A 35 8.19 2.27 -15.35
CA GLY A 35 8.91 2.58 -14.09
C GLY A 35 8.00 2.80 -12.87
N PHE A 36 6.71 3.07 -13.08
CA PHE A 36 5.79 3.51 -12.03
C PHE A 36 5.69 2.55 -10.85
N GLN A 37 5.59 1.24 -11.09
CA GLN A 37 5.52 0.26 -10.01
C GLN A 37 6.73 0.34 -9.07
N ARG A 38 7.92 0.58 -9.61
CA ARG A 38 9.13 0.70 -8.79
C ARG A 38 9.09 1.95 -7.93
N GLU A 39 8.60 3.07 -8.47
CA GLU A 39 8.40 4.30 -7.70
C GLU A 39 7.41 4.11 -6.56
N VAL A 40 6.26 3.46 -6.82
CA VAL A 40 5.28 3.09 -5.79
C VAL A 40 5.91 2.18 -4.72
N GLY A 41 6.77 1.26 -5.16
CA GLY A 41 7.53 0.39 -4.26
C GLY A 41 8.54 1.14 -3.39
N PHE A 42 9.27 2.10 -3.96
CA PHE A 42 10.20 2.95 -3.21
C PHE A 42 9.48 3.86 -2.21
N ALA A 43 8.36 4.46 -2.62
CA ALA A 43 7.51 5.24 -1.71
C ALA A 43 7.00 4.37 -0.56
N SER A 44 6.53 3.16 -0.87
CA SER A 44 6.07 2.18 0.13
C SER A 44 7.18 1.76 1.09
N THR A 45 8.41 1.55 0.60
CA THR A 45 9.59 1.28 1.43
C THR A 45 9.90 2.45 2.36
N ALA A 46 9.90 3.69 1.85
CA ALA A 46 10.18 4.88 2.65
C ALA A 46 9.13 5.08 3.76
N ILE A 47 7.85 4.93 3.42
CA ILE A 47 6.74 4.98 4.40
C ILE A 47 6.92 3.88 5.47
N GLY A 48 7.21 2.65 5.06
CA GLY A 48 7.42 1.54 5.98
C GLY A 48 8.59 1.77 6.95
N LEU A 49 9.72 2.27 6.44
CA LEU A 49 10.88 2.65 7.27
C LEU A 49 10.53 3.79 8.24
N GLY A 50 9.77 4.79 7.79
CA GLY A 50 9.27 5.87 8.65
C GLY A 50 8.37 5.35 9.77
N GLY A 51 7.50 4.38 9.49
CA GLY A 51 6.66 3.72 10.51
C GLY A 51 7.48 2.92 11.52
N ILE A 52 8.51 2.19 11.08
CA ILE A 52 9.44 1.49 11.98
C ILE A 52 10.14 2.50 12.89
N TYR A 53 10.67 3.60 12.33
CA TYR A 53 11.29 4.63 13.13
C TYR A 53 10.31 5.24 14.14
N ALA A 54 9.10 5.61 13.72
CA ALA A 54 8.06 6.13 14.61
C ALA A 54 7.76 5.18 15.79
N SER A 55 7.80 3.87 15.56
CA SER A 55 7.59 2.87 16.62
C SER A 55 8.64 2.85 17.73
N THR A 56 9.80 3.44 17.47
CA THR A 56 10.89 3.56 18.45
C THR A 56 10.82 4.86 19.26
N GLN A 57 9.89 5.75 18.93
CA GLN A 57 9.74 7.06 19.58
C GLN A 57 8.59 7.02 20.58
N ASP A 58 8.82 7.60 21.76
CA ASP A 58 7.77 7.86 22.76
C ASP A 58 7.10 9.22 22.47
N ALA A 59 6.56 9.36 21.25
CA ALA A 59 6.02 10.61 20.74
C ALA A 59 4.76 10.37 19.89
N PRO A 60 3.56 10.80 20.35
CA PRO A 60 2.33 10.67 19.57
C PRO A 60 2.43 11.28 18.16
N ALA A 61 3.14 12.41 18.03
CA ALA A 61 3.36 13.08 16.75
C ALA A 61 4.06 12.20 15.71
N ALA A 62 4.98 11.31 16.12
CA ALA A 62 5.67 10.41 15.20
C ALA A 62 4.69 9.40 14.56
N TRP A 63 3.77 8.87 15.37
CA TRP A 63 2.71 7.98 14.90
C TRP A 63 1.68 8.69 14.02
N ILE A 64 1.31 9.93 14.36
CA ILE A 64 0.41 10.76 13.55
C ILE A 64 1.01 10.99 12.16
N VAL A 65 2.27 11.43 12.08
CA VAL A 65 2.93 11.69 10.79
C VAL A 65 3.09 10.40 9.97
N GLY A 66 3.46 9.29 10.61
CA GLY A 66 3.54 7.99 9.93
C GLY A 66 2.20 7.52 9.37
N ALA A 67 1.13 7.67 10.16
CA ALA A 67 -0.22 7.35 9.74
C ALA A 67 -0.75 8.29 8.65
N GLN A 68 -0.39 9.57 8.66
CA GLN A 68 -0.71 10.50 7.58
C GLN A 68 -0.02 10.07 6.28
N ALA A 69 1.30 9.84 6.32
CA ALA A 69 2.07 9.47 5.14
C ALA A 69 1.57 8.16 4.52
N GLY A 70 1.44 7.09 5.31
CA GLY A 70 0.96 5.80 4.81
C GLY A 70 -0.54 5.77 4.53
N GLY A 71 -1.34 6.34 5.43
CA GLY A 71 -2.80 6.33 5.33
C GLY A 71 -3.31 7.15 4.15
N LEU A 72 -2.80 8.37 3.95
CA LEU A 72 -3.20 9.18 2.80
C LEU A 72 -2.70 8.60 1.48
N PHE A 73 -1.48 8.06 1.45
CA PHE A 73 -0.97 7.38 0.26
C PHE A 73 -1.90 6.24 -0.19
N LEU A 74 -2.28 5.36 0.74
CA LEU A 74 -3.18 4.26 0.46
C LEU A 74 -4.60 4.73 0.12
N LEU A 75 -5.15 5.69 0.86
CA LEU A 75 -6.49 6.21 0.59
C LEU A 75 -6.58 6.85 -0.80
N LEU A 76 -5.56 7.61 -1.21
CA LEU A 76 -5.51 8.21 -2.55
C LEU A 76 -5.28 7.16 -3.65
N ALA A 77 -4.53 6.09 -3.37
CA ALA A 77 -4.46 4.94 -4.27
C ALA A 77 -5.83 4.26 -4.43
N ALA A 78 -6.60 4.10 -3.34
CA ALA A 78 -7.97 3.58 -3.40
C ALA A 78 -8.85 4.44 -4.32
N VAL A 79 -8.75 5.77 -4.20
CA VAL A 79 -9.49 6.71 -5.06
C VAL A 79 -9.12 6.49 -6.53
N ASN A 80 -7.82 6.36 -6.85
CA ASN A 80 -7.38 6.06 -8.21
C ASN A 80 -7.99 4.75 -8.72
N HIS A 81 -7.94 3.68 -7.94
CA HIS A 81 -8.51 2.38 -8.31
C HIS A 81 -10.03 2.41 -8.49
N ILE A 82 -10.75 3.16 -7.66
CA ILE A 82 -12.20 3.38 -7.83
C ILE A 82 -12.47 4.14 -9.13
N VAL A 83 -11.66 5.15 -9.46
CA VAL A 83 -11.78 5.88 -10.73
C VAL A 83 -11.55 4.95 -11.92
N GLU A 84 -10.55 4.08 -11.87
CA GLU A 84 -10.28 3.06 -12.92
C GLU A 84 -11.44 2.07 -13.08
N ILE A 85 -12.06 1.64 -11.98
CA ILE A 85 -13.24 0.76 -12.01
C ILE A 85 -14.43 1.48 -12.67
N VAL A 86 -14.69 2.73 -12.28
CA VAL A 86 -15.90 3.46 -12.69
C VAL A 86 -15.78 4.03 -14.10
N ARG A 87 -14.62 4.61 -14.45
CA ARG A 87 -14.41 5.28 -15.74
C ARG A 87 -13.86 4.36 -16.81
N ASP A 88 -12.88 3.53 -16.46
CA ASP A 88 -12.15 2.73 -17.44
C ASP A 88 -12.67 1.28 -17.49
N HIS A 89 -13.65 0.94 -16.65
CA HIS A 89 -14.20 -0.41 -16.51
C HIS A 89 -13.10 -1.47 -16.25
N ASN A 90 -12.04 -1.07 -15.54
CA ASN A 90 -10.94 -1.97 -15.22
C ASN A 90 -11.27 -2.83 -14.00
N TYR A 91 -11.81 -4.01 -14.24
CA TYR A 91 -12.14 -5.00 -13.21
C TYR A 91 -11.03 -6.03 -12.99
N ALA A 92 -9.77 -5.69 -13.28
CA ALA A 92 -8.66 -6.60 -13.05
C ALA A 92 -8.61 -7.04 -11.56
N PRO A 93 -8.39 -8.33 -11.25
CA PRO A 93 -8.49 -8.82 -9.87
C PRO A 93 -7.59 -8.08 -8.87
N ALA A 94 -6.42 -7.60 -9.29
CA ALA A 94 -5.53 -6.85 -8.39
C ALA A 94 -6.12 -5.49 -8.00
N ILE A 95 -6.85 -4.81 -8.88
CA ILE A 95 -7.53 -3.52 -8.60
C ILE A 95 -8.56 -3.73 -7.48
N THR A 96 -9.36 -4.79 -7.55
CA THR A 96 -10.40 -5.05 -6.55
C THR A 96 -9.82 -5.55 -5.22
N VAL A 97 -8.80 -6.41 -5.27
CA VAL A 97 -8.19 -6.98 -4.06
C VAL A 97 -7.40 -5.92 -3.28
N ILE A 98 -6.67 -5.02 -3.97
CA ILE A 98 -5.85 -4.00 -3.29
C ILE A 98 -6.70 -2.99 -2.53
N LEU A 99 -7.95 -2.73 -2.97
CA LEU A 99 -8.88 -1.84 -2.26
C LEU A 99 -9.12 -2.25 -0.80
N VAL A 100 -8.98 -3.53 -0.47
CA VAL A 100 -9.09 -4.02 0.91
C VAL A 100 -8.01 -3.40 1.78
N SER A 101 -6.75 -3.41 1.33
CA SER A 101 -5.65 -2.77 2.06
C SER A 101 -5.71 -1.25 1.95
N ASP A 102 -6.07 -0.73 0.77
CA ASP A 102 -6.03 0.71 0.50
C ASP A 102 -7.07 1.49 1.30
N LEU A 103 -8.17 0.84 1.71
CA LEU A 103 -9.16 1.40 2.63
C LEU A 103 -8.99 0.88 4.06
N GLY A 104 -8.75 -0.42 4.21
CA GLY A 104 -8.67 -1.06 5.53
C GLY A 104 -7.53 -0.54 6.38
N VAL A 105 -6.34 -0.32 5.81
CA VAL A 105 -5.19 0.17 6.56
C VAL A 105 -5.38 1.62 7.03
N PRO A 106 -5.77 2.59 6.17
CA PRO A 106 -6.05 3.96 6.63
C PRO A 106 -7.12 4.02 7.72
N ILE A 107 -8.21 3.27 7.56
CA ILE A 107 -9.27 3.18 8.57
C ILE A 107 -8.72 2.61 9.88
N SER A 108 -7.95 1.52 9.83
CA SER A 108 -7.37 0.90 11.02
C SER A 108 -6.40 1.84 11.74
N LEU A 109 -5.58 2.59 11.00
CA LEU A 109 -4.66 3.58 11.56
C LEU A 109 -5.41 4.73 12.21
N LEU A 110 -6.46 5.25 11.57
CA LEU A 110 -7.30 6.30 12.15
C LEU A 110 -7.97 5.84 13.44
N VAL A 111 -8.56 4.65 13.44
CA VAL A 111 -9.17 4.04 14.63
C VAL A 111 -8.13 3.87 15.74
N LEU A 112 -6.92 3.40 15.40
CA LEU A 112 -5.85 3.22 16.38
C LEU A 112 -5.42 4.55 17.01
N LEU A 113 -5.22 5.59 16.20
CA LEU A 113 -4.86 6.94 16.69
C LEU A 113 -5.94 7.53 17.60
N ILE A 114 -7.22 7.33 17.27
CA ILE A 114 -8.35 7.76 18.11
C ILE A 114 -8.35 6.95 19.42
N SER A 115 -8.28 5.62 19.34
CA SER A 115 -8.41 4.72 20.50
C SER A 115 -7.27 4.88 21.51
N THR A 116 -6.09 5.28 21.06
CA THR A 116 -4.92 5.53 21.92
C THR A 116 -4.89 6.95 22.48
N GLY A 117 -5.84 7.82 22.12
CA GLY A 117 -5.83 9.23 22.50
C GLY A 117 -4.70 10.03 21.84
N SER A 118 -4.03 9.48 20.83
CA SER A 118 -2.89 10.12 20.17
C SER A 118 -3.29 11.45 19.52
N LEU A 119 -4.52 11.56 19.02
CA LEU A 119 -5.05 12.80 18.41
C LEU A 119 -5.44 13.87 19.44
N THR A 120 -5.64 13.50 20.69
CA THR A 120 -6.04 14.42 21.77
C THR A 120 -4.88 14.80 22.69
N ALA A 121 -3.77 14.06 22.61
CA ALA A 121 -2.57 14.27 23.41
C ALA A 121 -1.50 15.14 22.70
N ALA A 122 -1.77 15.59 21.48
CA ALA A 122 -0.87 16.40 20.65
C ALA A 122 -1.17 17.90 20.75
#